data_AF-A0A7X4A2U4-F1
#
_entry.id   AF-A0A7X4A2U4-F1
#
_cell.length_a   1.000
_cell.length_b   1.000
_cell.length_c   1.000
_cell.angle_alpha   90.00
_cell.angle_beta   90.00
_cell.angle_gamma   90.00
#
_symmetry.space_group_name_H-M   'P 1'
#
loop_
_entity.id
_entity.type
_entity.pdbx_description
1 polymer ?
#
loop_
_entity_poly.entity_id
_entity_poly.type
_entity_poly.pdbx_seq_one_letter_code
_entity_poly.pdbx_strand_id
1 'polypeptide(L)'
;MDVDFGRLRMTAEQAGATVLGPVEQAGFLRSLGVEARRAALKASAAPEDAAAVDAAIDRLLDPAGMGTAFKAMAVAAPSCGPLPGFSP
;
A
#
# COMPACT_ATOMS: atom_id res chain seq x y z
N MET A 1 -2.57 -19.59 3.88
CA MET A 1 -2.71 -19.68 2.41
C MET A 1 -2.53 -18.27 1.91
N ASP A 2 -1.54 -18.05 1.04
CA ASP A 2 -1.28 -16.72 0.48
C ASP A 2 -2.25 -16.42 -0.66
N VAL A 3 -2.43 -15.13 -0.95
CA VAL A 3 -3.26 -14.67 -2.06
C VAL A 3 -2.51 -14.86 -3.38
N ASP A 4 -3.13 -15.54 -4.34
CA ASP A 4 -2.61 -15.66 -5.70
C ASP A 4 -3.00 -14.42 -6.52
N PHE A 5 -2.13 -13.40 -6.47
CA PHE A 5 -2.31 -12.18 -7.24
C PHE A 5 -2.25 -12.40 -8.75
N GLY A 6 -1.59 -13.46 -9.24
CA GLY A 6 -1.58 -13.81 -10.66
C GLY A 6 -2.97 -14.21 -11.14
N ARG A 7 -3.65 -15.08 -10.38
CA ARG A 7 -5.05 -15.45 -10.65
C ARG A 7 -6.00 -14.28 -10.55
N LEU A 8 -5.83 -13.40 -9.57
CA LEU A 8 -6.66 -12.19 -9.44
C LEU A 8 -6.51 -11.26 -10.64
N ARG A 9 -5.27 -10.97 -11.06
CA ARG A 9 -4.99 -10.14 -12.25
C ARG A 9 -5.66 -10.74 -13.49
N MET A 10 -5.40 -12.01 -13.76
CA MET A 10 -5.90 -12.68 -14.96
C MET A 10 -7.43 -12.66 -15.03
N THR A 11 -8.11 -12.91 -13.90
CA THR A 11 -9.57 -12.88 -13.82
C THR A 11 -10.13 -11.48 -14.07
N ALA A 12 -9.50 -10.45 -13.49
CA ALA A 12 -9.93 -9.06 -13.64
C ALA A 12 -9.73 -8.54 -15.08
N GLU A 13 -8.59 -8.85 -15.70
CA GLU A 13 -8.30 -8.48 -17.09
C GLU A 13 -9.25 -9.18 -18.07
N GLN A 14 -9.59 -10.45 -17.84
CA GLN A 14 -10.60 -11.17 -18.64
C GLN A 14 -11.99 -10.55 -18.54
N ALA A 15 -12.31 -9.90 -17.41
CA ALA A 15 -13.54 -9.14 -17.21
C ALA A 15 -13.48 -7.72 -17.81
N GLY A 16 -12.37 -7.34 -18.47
CA GLY A 16 -12.19 -6.04 -19.11
C GLY A 16 -11.73 -4.92 -18.18
N ALA A 17 -11.24 -5.24 -16.98
CA ALA A 17 -10.69 -4.26 -16.05
C ALA A 17 -9.20 -3.96 -16.35
N THR A 18 -8.77 -2.76 -15.99
CA THR A 18 -7.35 -2.40 -15.89
C THR A 18 -6.82 -2.83 -14.52
N VAL A 19 -5.67 -3.50 -14.51
CA VAL A 19 -5.02 -3.99 -13.27
C VAL A 19 -3.62 -3.42 -13.13
N LEU A 20 -3.35 -2.75 -11.99
CA LEU A 20 -2.02 -2.29 -11.61
C LEU A 20 -1.51 -3.05 -10.37
N GLY A 21 -0.21 -3.35 -10.36
CA GLY A 21 0.43 -4.16 -9.31
C GLY A 21 0.42 -5.69 -9.60
N PRO A 22 0.60 -6.57 -8.61
CA PRO A 22 0.76 -6.23 -7.21
C PRO A 22 2.07 -5.47 -6.96
N VAL A 23 2.05 -4.56 -6.00
CA VAL A 23 3.23 -3.91 -5.44
C VAL A 23 3.37 -4.28 -3.97
N GLU A 24 4.56 -4.14 -3.40
CA GLU A 24 4.76 -4.37 -1.97
C GLU A 24 4.08 -3.31 -1.13
N GLN A 25 3.57 -3.68 0.06
CA GLN A 25 2.90 -2.76 0.97
C GLN A 25 3.77 -1.55 1.31
N ALA A 26 5.06 -1.76 1.58
CA ALA A 26 5.98 -0.66 1.88
C ALA A 26 6.11 0.32 0.70
N GLY A 27 6.20 -0.20 -0.52
CA GLY A 27 6.24 0.60 -1.74
C GLY A 27 4.97 1.42 -1.93
N PHE A 28 3.80 0.78 -1.76
CA PHE A 28 2.49 1.41 -1.87
C PHE A 28 2.26 2.52 -0.84
N LEU A 29 2.57 2.27 0.44
CA LEU A 29 2.38 3.26 1.49
C LEU A 29 3.35 4.44 1.33
N ARG A 30 4.58 4.19 0.90
CA ARG A 30 5.56 5.26 0.60
C ARG A 30 5.11 6.12 -0.57
N SER A 31 4.61 5.52 -1.66
CA SER A 31 4.11 6.29 -2.81
C SER A 31 2.87 7.12 -2.48
N LEU A 32 2.09 6.73 -1.47
CA LEU A 32 0.98 7.53 -0.92
C LEU A 32 1.41 8.58 0.13
N GLY A 33 2.69 8.66 0.49
CA GLY A 33 3.18 9.69 1.41
C GLY A 33 3.04 9.36 2.91
N VAL A 34 3.15 8.07 3.28
CA VAL A 34 3.08 7.64 4.69
C VAL A 34 4.05 8.38 5.62
N GLU A 35 5.23 8.80 5.14
CA GLU A 35 6.19 9.56 5.96
C GLU A 35 5.72 10.99 6.26
N ALA A 36 5.06 11.64 5.30
CA ALA A 36 4.44 12.94 5.55
C ALA A 36 3.29 12.81 6.56
N ARG A 37 2.52 11.73 6.45
CA ARG A 37 1.46 11.42 7.41
C ARG A 37 2.01 11.11 8.81
N ARG A 38 3.11 10.36 8.91
CA ARG A 38 3.86 10.08 10.15
C ARG A 38 4.22 11.39 10.85
N ALA A 39 4.86 12.31 10.12
CA ALA A 39 5.26 13.60 10.66
C ALA A 39 4.06 14.42 11.15
N ALA A 40 2.98 14.49 10.35
CA ALA A 40 1.78 15.24 10.69
C ALA A 40 1.07 14.70 11.94
N LEU A 41 0.98 13.38 12.09
CA LEU A 41 0.37 12.75 13.29
C LEU A 41 1.16 13.05 14.56
N LYS A 42 2.50 13.09 14.46
CA LYS A 42 3.38 13.31 15.61
C LYS A 42 3.46 14.78 16.03
N ALA A 43 3.12 15.72 15.14
CA ALA A 43 3.36 17.16 15.36
C ALA A 43 2.68 17.73 16.61
N SER A 44 1.53 17.19 17.02
CA SER A 44 0.80 17.62 18.22
C SER A 44 0.47 16.46 19.17
N ALA A 45 1.15 15.32 19.03
CA ALA A 45 0.89 14.13 19.82
C ALA A 45 1.63 14.15 21.14
N ALA A 46 1.07 13.50 22.16
CA ALA A 46 1.83 13.18 23.37
C ALA A 46 3.03 12.27 23.00
N PRO A 47 4.13 12.28 23.78
CA PRO A 47 5.31 11.46 23.46
C PRO A 47 5.01 9.97 23.30
N GLU A 48 4.09 9.43 24.10
CA GLU A 48 3.66 8.02 24.01
C GLU A 48 2.93 7.71 22.71
N ASP A 49 2.02 8.60 22.28
CA ASP A 49 1.30 8.48 21.01
C ASP A 49 2.25 8.61 19.82
N ALA A 50 3.22 9.52 19.91
CA ALA A 50 4.22 9.70 18.87
C ALA A 50 5.09 8.43 18.68
N ALA A 51 5.49 7.79 19.78
CA ALA A 51 6.22 6.52 19.75
C ALA A 51 5.36 5.36 19.21
N ALA A 52 4.07 5.33 19.57
CA ALA A 52 3.13 4.35 19.03
C ALA A 52 2.95 4.50 17.51
N VAL A 53 2.87 5.75 17.01
CA VAL A 53 2.81 6.03 15.57
C VAL A 53 4.06 5.55 14.85
N ASP A 54 5.26 5.81 15.39
CA ASP A 54 6.51 5.32 14.81
C ASP A 54 6.52 3.80 14.72
N ALA A 55 6.26 3.11 15.85
CA ALA A 55 6.27 1.66 15.89
C ALA A 55 5.25 1.02 14.93
N ALA A 56 4.06 1.62 14.80
CA ALA A 56 3.05 1.14 13.88
C ALA A 56 3.48 1.28 12.41
N ILE A 57 4.02 2.44 12.03
CA ILE A 57 4.44 2.68 10.65
C ILE A 57 5.69 1.86 10.32
N ASP A 58 6.65 1.73 11.24
CA ASP A 58 7.83 0.90 11.05
C ASP A 58 7.44 -0.56 10.78
N ARG A 59 6.49 -1.11 11.55
CA ARG A 59 5.97 -2.47 11.29
C ARG A 59 5.30 -2.60 9.92
N LEU A 60 4.58 -1.55 9.47
CA LEU A 60 3.93 -1.54 8.15
C LEU A 60 4.94 -1.46 6.99
N LEU A 61 6.13 -0.91 7.23
CA LEU A 61 7.16 -0.71 6.21
C LEU A 61 8.33 -1.70 6.29
N ASP A 62 8.38 -2.53 7.32
CA ASP A 62 9.46 -3.48 7.58
C ASP A 62 9.59 -4.51 6.44
N PRO A 63 10.73 -4.54 5.71
CA PRO A 63 10.97 -5.50 4.64
C PRO A 63 11.11 -6.95 5.13
N ALA A 64 11.43 -7.18 6.41
CA ALA A 64 11.44 -8.50 7.01
C ALA A 64 10.03 -8.97 7.43
N GLY A 65 9.04 -8.07 7.36
CA GLY A 65 7.68 -8.31 7.82
C GLY A 65 6.64 -7.84 6.82
N MET A 66 5.70 -7.01 7.28
CA MET A 66 4.52 -6.65 6.49
C MET A 66 4.88 -5.86 5.23
N GLY A 67 5.97 -5.10 5.25
CA GLY A 67 6.39 -4.25 4.14
C GLY A 67 6.57 -5.02 2.83
N THR A 68 7.06 -6.26 2.92
CA THR A 68 7.26 -7.16 1.77
C THR A 68 6.24 -8.30 1.74
N ALA A 69 5.82 -8.86 2.89
CA ALA A 69 4.88 -9.98 2.90
C ALA A 69 3.48 -9.60 2.37
N PHE A 70 3.04 -8.37 2.62
CA PHE A 70 1.75 -7.87 2.15
C PHE A 70 1.92 -7.17 0.81
N LYS A 71 0.93 -7.35 -0.08
CA LYS A 71 0.90 -6.74 -1.41
C LYS A 71 -0.39 -5.97 -1.62
N ALA A 72 -0.33 -4.93 -2.44
CA ALA A 72 -1.48 -4.14 -2.88
C ALA A 72 -1.65 -4.27 -4.40
N MET A 73 -2.90 -4.39 -4.86
CA MET A 73 -3.28 -4.44 -6.28
C MET A 73 -4.49 -3.54 -6.48
N ALA A 74 -4.51 -2.80 -7.58
CA ALA A 74 -5.67 -2.02 -7.99
C ALA A 74 -6.35 -2.68 -9.19
N VAL A 75 -7.68 -2.76 -9.13
CA VAL A 75 -8.54 -3.21 -10.21
C VAL A 75 -9.56 -2.09 -10.46
N ALA A 76 -9.59 -1.56 -11.68
CA ALA A 76 -10.44 -0.43 -12.02
C ALA A 76 -11.02 -0.56 -13.42
N ALA A 77 -12.10 0.18 -13.68
CA ALA A 77 -12.59 0.35 -15.06
C ALA A 77 -11.51 1.04 -15.91
N PRO A 78 -11.39 0.74 -17.22
CA PRO A 78 -10.41 1.39 -18.10
C PRO A 78 -10.54 2.91 -18.19
N SER A 79 -11.74 3.44 -17.93
CA SER A 79 -12.02 4.89 -17.89
C SER A 79 -11.67 5.55 -16.55
N CYS A 80 -11.19 4.78 -15.57
CA CYS A 80 -10.76 5.34 -14.30
C CYS A 80 -9.51 6.21 -14.50
N GLY A 81 -9.43 7.32 -13.77
CA GLY A 81 -8.27 8.19 -13.79
C GLY A 81 -7.04 7.54 -13.16
N PRO A 82 -6.00 8.34 -12.86
CA PRO A 82 -4.82 7.84 -12.16
C PRO A 82 -5.20 7.10 -10.88
N LEU A 83 -4.46 6.02 -10.57
CA LEU A 83 -4.64 5.21 -9.38
C LEU A 83 -3.48 5.51 -8.42
N PRO A 84 -3.63 6.45 -7.47
CA PRO A 84 -2.54 6.87 -6.61
C PRO A 84 -1.96 5.67 -5.84
N GLY A 85 -0.65 5.68 -5.67
CA GLY A 85 0.08 4.59 -5.05
C GLY A 85 0.52 3.50 -6.04
N PHE A 86 0.00 3.53 -7.26
CA PHE A 86 0.39 2.64 -8.36
C PHE A 86 0.95 3.45 -9.53
N SER A 87 2.12 3.04 -10.03
CA SER A 87 2.62 3.52 -11.32
C SER A 87 1.96 2.72 -12.45
N PRO A 88 1.63 3.35 -13.60
CA PRO A 88 1.20 2.63 -14.80
C PRO A 88 2.22 1.59 -15.28
#